data_AF-A0A530JZH0-F1
#
_entry.id   AF-A0A530JZH0-F1
#
_cell.length_a   1.000
_cell.length_b   1.000
_cell.length_c   1.000
_cell.angle_alpha   90.00
_cell.angle_beta   90.00
_cell.angle_gamma   90.00
#
_symmetry.space_group_name_H-M   'P 1'
#
loop_
_entity.id
_entity.type
_entity.pdbx_description
1 polymer ?
#
loop_
_entity_poly.entity_id
_entity_poly.type
_entity_poly.pdbx_seq_one_letter_code
_entity_poly.pdbx_strand_id
1 'polypeptide(L)'
;EAQGLLAGYKYEHVGVFHAGKEPRNNLGDWAAYHVPSREDARGYWVHAAKDREMARRADFGMMVWDGSSPGTAVNMLWLAIANKPCVIYDLARGCMATTYNVEDWCAMLGHASPDIRRQAEARMTPDERLALPG
;
A
#
# COMPACT_ATOMS: atom_id res chain seq x y z
N GLU A 1 4.80 15.91 5.17
CA GLU A 1 4.88 14.55 4.58
C GLU A 1 5.53 13.59 5.57
N ALA A 2 5.21 12.29 5.54
CA ALA A 2 5.68 11.30 6.52
C ALA A 2 7.21 11.23 6.63
N GLN A 3 7.94 11.29 5.51
CA GLN A 3 9.41 11.29 5.52
C GLN A 3 9.99 12.49 6.29
N GLY A 4 9.41 13.69 6.15
CA GLY A 4 9.90 14.86 6.88
C GLY A 4 9.78 14.72 8.40
N LEU A 5 8.72 14.04 8.87
CA LEU A 5 8.54 13.74 10.29
C LEU A 5 9.61 12.76 10.78
N LEU A 6 9.82 11.66 10.07
CA LEU A 6 10.82 10.64 10.42
C LEU A 6 12.25 11.22 10.41
N ALA A 7 12.58 12.04 9.40
CA ALA A 7 13.87 12.71 9.31
C ALA A 7 14.06 13.74 10.44
N GLY A 8 13.02 14.52 10.76
CA GLY A 8 13.05 15.49 11.86
C GLY A 8 13.27 14.85 13.23
N TYR A 9 12.71 13.65 13.44
CA TYR A 9 12.96 12.84 14.63
C TYR A 9 14.25 11.99 14.56
N LYS A 10 15.03 12.11 13.48
CA LYS A 10 16.30 11.38 13.28
C LYS A 10 16.16 9.86 13.36
N TYR A 11 15.10 9.31 12.76
CA TYR A 11 15.01 7.87 12.58
C TYR A 11 16.09 7.39 11.62
N GLU A 12 16.95 6.48 12.08
CA GLU A 12 18.07 5.95 11.28
C GLU A 12 17.67 4.66 10.52
N HIS A 13 16.71 3.91 11.05
CA HIS A 13 16.29 2.62 10.50
C HIS A 13 15.03 2.75 9.63
N VAL A 14 15.15 3.51 8.54
CA VAL A 14 14.11 3.62 7.52
C VAL A 14 14.61 2.99 6.22
N GLY A 15 13.71 2.31 5.49
CA GLY A 15 14.00 1.76 4.18
C GLY A 15 13.10 2.40 3.12
N VAL A 16 13.67 2.94 2.06
CA VAL A 16 12.93 3.57 0.96
C VAL A 16 12.92 2.66 -0.25
N PHE A 17 11.75 2.14 -0.61
CA PHE A 17 11.60 1.30 -1.80
C PHE A 17 11.27 2.16 -3.03
N HIS A 18 11.94 1.89 -4.16
CA HIS A 18 11.73 2.61 -5.41
C HIS A 18 11.78 1.69 -6.62
N ALA A 19 11.06 2.05 -7.68
CA ALA A 19 11.01 1.29 -8.93
C ALA A 19 11.81 1.93 -10.06
N GLY A 20 11.90 3.27 -10.08
CA GLY A 20 12.72 4.02 -11.02
C GLY A 20 14.21 3.90 -10.70
N LYS A 21 15.05 4.53 -11.52
CA LYS A 21 16.53 4.55 -11.35
C LYS A 21 16.95 5.00 -9.95
N GLU A 22 16.23 5.96 -9.39
CA GLU A 22 16.48 6.52 -8.07
C GLU A 22 15.15 6.71 -7.30
N PRO A 23 15.19 6.79 -5.96
CA PRO A 23 14.03 7.19 -5.17
C PRO A 23 13.54 8.57 -5.56
N ARG A 24 12.22 8.73 -5.71
CA ARG A 24 11.63 10.05 -5.95
C ARG A 24 11.87 11.00 -4.78
N ASN A 25 11.72 10.47 -3.55
CA ASN A 25 11.93 11.18 -2.30
C ASN A 25 12.72 10.27 -1.34
N ASN A 26 13.81 10.78 -0.77
CA ASN A 26 14.55 10.17 0.33
C ASN A 26 15.12 11.26 1.25
N LEU A 27 14.24 11.92 2.00
CA LEU A 27 14.61 13.14 2.76
C LEU A 27 15.59 12.89 3.91
N GLY A 28 15.68 11.66 4.41
CA GLY A 28 16.58 11.30 5.51
C GLY A 28 17.85 10.55 5.08
N ASP A 29 18.15 10.52 3.78
CA ASP A 29 19.30 9.78 3.23
C ASP A 29 19.36 8.31 3.71
N TRP A 30 18.21 7.67 3.72
CA TRP A 30 18.05 6.32 4.23
C TRP A 30 18.42 5.25 3.19
N ALA A 31 18.55 4.01 3.65
CA ALA A 31 18.77 2.86 2.78
C ALA A 31 17.69 2.76 1.69
N ALA A 32 18.12 2.78 0.42
CA ALA A 32 17.26 2.66 -0.74
C ALA A 32 17.25 1.24 -1.29
N TYR A 33 16.06 0.69 -1.51
CA TYR A 33 15.86 -0.64 -2.07
C TYR A 33 15.22 -0.53 -3.45
N HIS A 34 16.01 -0.83 -4.48
CA HIS A 34 15.53 -0.83 -5.86
C HIS A 34 14.74 -2.12 -6.14
N VAL A 35 13.49 -1.97 -6.55
CA VAL A 35 12.61 -3.06 -6.99
C VAL A 35 12.11 -2.71 -8.38
N PRO A 36 12.79 -3.14 -9.45
CA PRO A 36 12.44 -2.76 -10.81
C PRO A 36 11.05 -3.29 -11.19
N SER A 37 10.28 -2.47 -11.89
CA SER A 37 9.06 -2.93 -12.55
C SER A 37 9.39 -3.75 -13.79
N ARG A 38 8.43 -4.51 -14.29
CA ARG A 38 8.53 -5.12 -15.62
C ARG A 38 8.77 -4.04 -16.68
N GLU A 39 9.53 -4.35 -17.73
CA GLU A 39 9.91 -3.37 -18.77
C GLU A 39 8.69 -2.77 -19.51
N ASP A 40 7.62 -3.57 -19.63
CA ASP A 40 6.35 -3.21 -20.24
C ASP A 40 5.36 -2.54 -19.27
N ALA A 41 5.73 -2.36 -17.99
CA ALA A 41 4.85 -1.75 -17.01
C ALA A 41 4.53 -0.29 -17.38
N ARG A 42 3.25 0.08 -17.22
CA ARG A 42 2.74 1.42 -17.47
C ARG A 42 1.81 1.84 -16.33
N GLY A 43 1.79 3.14 -16.04
CA GLY A 43 0.95 3.73 -15.01
C GLY A 43 1.19 3.11 -13.63
N TYR A 44 0.12 2.68 -12.96
CA TYR A 44 0.16 2.09 -11.62
C TYR A 44 1.14 0.91 -11.50
N TRP A 45 1.23 0.08 -12.53
CA TRP A 45 2.06 -1.14 -12.52
C TRP A 45 3.56 -0.86 -12.37
N VAL A 46 4.01 0.36 -12.69
CA VAL A 46 5.40 0.79 -12.47
C VAL A 46 5.71 0.83 -10.97
N HIS A 47 4.75 1.20 -10.14
CA HIS A 47 4.93 1.34 -8.69
C HIS A 47 4.43 0.12 -7.90
N ALA A 48 3.61 -0.73 -8.51
CA ALA A 48 3.05 -1.91 -7.86
C ALA A 48 4.12 -2.90 -7.37
N ALA A 49 5.20 -3.10 -8.15
CA ALA A 49 6.24 -4.07 -7.80
C ALA A 49 6.94 -3.74 -6.47
N LYS A 50 7.35 -2.48 -6.28
CA LYS A 50 7.97 -2.03 -5.03
C LYS A 50 7.00 -2.10 -3.85
N ASP A 51 5.73 -1.75 -4.06
CA ASP A 51 4.73 -1.74 -3.00
C ASP A 51 4.37 -3.17 -2.56
N ARG A 52 4.32 -4.11 -3.52
CA ARG A 52 4.15 -5.54 -3.23
C ARG A 52 5.33 -6.11 -2.45
N GLU A 53 6.56 -5.72 -2.79
CA GLU A 53 7.74 -6.15 -2.04
C GLU A 53 7.74 -5.57 -0.62
N MET A 54 7.28 -4.32 -0.43
CA MET A 54 7.08 -3.76 0.91
C MET A 54 6.06 -4.57 1.72
N ALA A 55 4.89 -4.87 1.15
CA ALA A 55 3.88 -5.69 1.83
C ALA A 55 4.38 -7.11 2.14
N ARG A 56 5.17 -7.70 1.24
CA ARG A 56 5.78 -9.02 1.44
C ARG A 56 6.76 -9.03 2.62
N ARG A 57 7.56 -7.98 2.79
CA ARG A 57 8.56 -7.87 3.88
C ARG A 57 8.00 -7.36 5.20
N ALA A 58 6.93 -6.58 5.17
CA ALA A 58 6.36 -5.99 6.37
C ALA A 58 5.78 -7.06 7.31
N ASP A 59 5.87 -6.84 8.63
CA ASP A 59 5.10 -7.62 9.60
C ASP A 59 3.76 -6.94 9.95
N PHE A 60 3.69 -5.63 9.67
CA PHE A 60 2.57 -4.75 9.97
C PHE A 60 2.53 -3.59 8.98
N GLY A 61 1.34 -3.10 8.63
CA GLY A 61 1.13 -1.93 7.79
C GLY A 61 0.52 -0.75 8.52
N MET A 62 0.87 0.47 8.10
CA MET A 62 0.17 1.69 8.46
C MET A 62 -0.17 2.47 7.20
N MET A 63 -1.44 2.80 7.01
CA MET A 63 -1.91 3.56 5.86
C MET A 63 -2.63 4.81 6.34
N VAL A 64 -2.28 5.95 5.75
CA VAL A 64 -3.11 7.15 5.80
C VAL A 64 -3.90 7.17 4.51
N TRP A 65 -5.22 7.08 4.59
CA TRP A 65 -6.07 6.88 3.43
C TRP A 65 -7.26 7.83 3.43
N ASP A 66 -7.56 8.42 2.28
CA ASP A 66 -8.63 9.39 2.04
C ASP A 66 -9.89 8.76 1.46
N GLY A 67 -9.98 7.42 1.45
CA GLY A 67 -11.07 6.68 0.82
C GLY A 67 -11.03 6.69 -0.71
N SER A 68 -10.05 7.36 -1.34
CA SER A 68 -10.08 7.70 -2.76
C SER A 68 -8.90 7.14 -3.56
N SER A 69 -7.79 6.74 -2.91
CA SER A 69 -6.67 6.08 -3.59
C SER A 69 -6.92 4.57 -3.78
N PRO A 70 -7.13 4.07 -5.01
CA PRO A 70 -7.27 2.63 -5.24
C PRO A 70 -5.94 1.90 -5.07
N GLY A 71 -4.80 2.59 -5.21
CA GLY A 71 -3.48 2.00 -5.00
C GLY A 71 -3.24 1.68 -3.53
N THR A 72 -3.64 2.59 -2.64
CA THR A 72 -3.59 2.34 -1.20
C THR A 72 -4.51 1.18 -0.81
N ALA A 73 -5.71 1.09 -1.42
CA ALA A 73 -6.61 -0.04 -1.22
C ALA A 73 -5.95 -1.37 -1.60
N VAL A 74 -5.27 -1.45 -2.75
CA VAL A 74 -4.57 -2.67 -3.17
C VAL A 74 -3.36 -2.98 -2.27
N ASN A 75 -2.63 -1.98 -1.78
CA ASN A 75 -1.53 -2.20 -0.83
C ASN A 75 -2.05 -2.83 0.48
N MET A 76 -3.23 -2.39 0.95
CA MET A 76 -3.91 -3.00 2.10
C MET A 76 -4.36 -4.43 1.81
N LEU A 77 -4.81 -4.73 0.58
CA LEU A 77 -5.18 -6.08 0.17
C LEU A 77 -3.99 -7.04 0.27
N TRP A 78 -2.80 -6.64 -0.17
CA TRP A 78 -1.62 -7.53 -0.11
C TRP A 78 -1.22 -7.88 1.33
N LEU A 79 -1.42 -6.97 2.28
CA LEU A 79 -1.25 -7.26 3.70
C LEU A 79 -2.35 -8.21 4.19
N ALA A 80 -3.60 -7.96 3.83
CA ALA A 80 -4.74 -8.80 4.17
C ALA A 80 -4.64 -10.24 3.64
N ILE A 81 -4.21 -10.44 2.38
CA ILE A 81 -3.96 -11.77 1.80
C ILE A 81 -2.86 -12.50 2.58
N ALA A 82 -1.86 -11.78 3.06
CA ALA A 82 -0.79 -12.32 3.88
C ALA A 82 -1.16 -12.47 5.38
N ASN A 83 -2.41 -12.19 5.76
CA ASN A 83 -2.89 -12.12 7.15
C ASN A 83 -2.06 -11.20 8.05
N LYS A 84 -1.60 -10.07 7.49
CA LYS A 84 -0.78 -9.08 8.21
C LYS A 84 -1.64 -7.90 8.67
N PRO A 85 -1.57 -7.54 9.95
CA PRO A 85 -2.30 -6.39 10.47
C PRO A 85 -1.93 -5.10 9.74
N CYS A 86 -2.93 -4.29 9.41
CA CYS A 86 -2.76 -2.96 8.87
C CYS A 86 -3.65 -1.96 9.59
N VAL A 87 -3.05 -0.96 10.23
CA VAL A 87 -3.79 0.16 10.82
C VAL A 87 -4.02 1.22 9.75
N ILE A 88 -5.25 1.69 9.67
CA ILE A 88 -5.71 2.66 8.69
C ILE A 88 -6.16 3.91 9.44
N TYR A 89 -5.56 5.04 9.12
CA TYR A 89 -6.08 6.34 9.48
C TYR A 89 -6.94 6.85 8.31
N ASP A 90 -8.25 6.73 8.47
CA ASP A 90 -9.24 7.16 7.48
C ASP A 90 -9.47 8.67 7.63
N LEU A 91 -8.91 9.44 6.70
CA LEU A 91 -9.04 10.89 6.66
C LEU A 91 -10.46 11.35 6.32
N ALA A 92 -11.21 10.58 5.53
CA ALA A 92 -12.57 10.94 5.15
C ALA A 92 -13.54 10.83 6.33
N ARG A 93 -13.28 9.88 7.24
CA ARG A 93 -14.11 9.63 8.43
C ARG A 93 -13.51 10.18 9.72
N GLY A 94 -12.24 10.58 9.70
CA GLY A 94 -11.52 11.03 10.90
C GLY A 94 -11.37 9.94 11.95
N CYS A 95 -11.27 8.66 11.54
CA CYS A 95 -11.24 7.53 12.46
C CYS A 95 -10.10 6.56 12.14
N MET A 96 -9.74 5.75 13.14
CA MET A 96 -8.81 4.63 12.94
C MET A 96 -9.57 3.33 12.77
N ALA A 97 -9.13 2.51 11.83
CA ALA A 97 -9.60 1.14 11.61
C ALA A 97 -8.38 0.21 11.53
N THR A 98 -8.62 -1.10 11.69
CA THR A 98 -7.58 -2.11 11.47
C THR A 98 -8.13 -3.20 10.57
N THR A 99 -7.34 -3.64 9.60
CA THR A 99 -7.65 -4.81 8.77
C THR A 99 -6.59 -5.88 9.03
N TYR A 100 -7.02 -7.14 9.15
CA TYR A 100 -6.14 -8.29 9.35
C TYR A 100 -6.22 -9.27 8.18
N ASN A 101 -7.41 -9.43 7.61
CA ASN A 101 -7.68 -10.41 6.57
C ASN A 101 -8.49 -9.79 5.42
N VAL A 102 -8.81 -10.62 4.42
CA VAL A 102 -9.53 -10.18 3.22
C VAL A 102 -10.99 -9.77 3.53
N GLU A 103 -11.63 -10.37 4.54
CA GLU A 103 -12.98 -9.97 4.96
C GLU A 103 -12.99 -8.55 5.53
N ASP A 104 -12.02 -8.21 6.38
CA ASP A 104 -11.85 -6.85 6.91
C ASP A 104 -11.60 -5.86 5.78
N TRP A 105 -10.79 -6.26 4.80
CA TRP A 105 -10.51 -5.44 3.63
C TRP A 105 -11.77 -5.18 2.78
N CYS A 106 -12.59 -6.22 2.57
CA CYS A 106 -13.88 -6.09 1.90
C CYS A 106 -14.84 -5.18 2.67
N ALA A 107 -14.91 -5.32 3.99
CA ALA A 107 -15.74 -4.46 4.85
C ALA A 107 -15.28 -2.99 4.79
N MET A 108 -13.96 -2.76 4.83
CA MET A 108 -13.37 -1.43 4.67
C MET A 108 -13.72 -0.81 3.31
N LEU A 109 -13.62 -1.56 2.21
CA LEU A 109 -14.04 -1.09 0.88
C LEU A 109 -15.55 -0.91 0.74
N GLY A 110 -16.36 -1.58 1.55
CA GLY A 110 -17.82 -1.37 1.60
C GLY A 110 -18.22 0.05 1.96
N HIS A 111 -17.31 0.82 2.59
CA HIS A 111 -17.51 2.23 2.89
C HIS A 111 -16.99 3.19 1.80
N ALA A 112 -16.17 2.69 0.88
CA ALA A 112 -15.65 3.48 -0.24
C ALA A 112 -16.68 3.57 -1.38
N SER A 113 -16.48 4.50 -2.30
CA SER A 113 -17.37 4.59 -3.46
C SER A 113 -17.25 3.32 -4.34
N PRO A 114 -18.32 2.91 -5.04
CA PRO A 114 -18.27 1.76 -5.95
C PRO A 114 -17.18 1.87 -7.01
N ASP A 115 -16.78 3.08 -7.38
CA ASP A 115 -15.74 3.35 -8.37
C ASP A 115 -14.36 2.98 -7.84
N ILE A 116 -14.08 3.24 -6.56
CA ILE A 116 -12.80 2.88 -5.93
C ILE A 116 -12.65 1.37 -5.85
N ARG A 117 -13.74 0.66 -5.49
CA ARG A 117 -13.74 -0.81 -5.49
C ARG A 117 -13.43 -1.36 -6.89
N ARG A 118 -14.12 -0.90 -7.94
CA ARG A 118 -13.85 -1.33 -9.32
C ARG A 118 -12.41 -1.02 -9.75
N GLN A 119 -11.89 0.15 -9.39
CA GLN A 119 -10.52 0.54 -9.73
C GLN A 119 -9.46 -0.29 -8.97
N ALA A 120 -9.74 -0.69 -7.72
CA ALA A 120 -8.87 -1.57 -6.95
C ALA A 120 -8.88 -2.99 -7.55
N GLU A 121 -10.05 -3.55 -7.84
CA GLU A 121 -10.20 -4.87 -8.49
C GLU A 121 -9.55 -4.94 -9.87
N ALA A 122 -9.59 -3.84 -10.64
CA ALA A 122 -8.89 -3.72 -11.92
C ALA A 122 -7.36 -3.77 -11.81
N ARG A 123 -6.81 -3.51 -10.62
CA ARG A 123 -5.37 -3.52 -10.32
C ARG A 123 -4.90 -4.82 -9.65
N MET A 124 -5.79 -5.79 -9.51
CA MET A 124 -5.47 -7.11 -8.97
C MET A 124 -5.00 -8.08 -10.06
N THR A 125 -4.08 -8.97 -9.72
CA THR A 125 -3.77 -10.15 -10.54
C THR A 125 -4.90 -11.19 -10.45
N PRO A 126 -4.99 -12.15 -11.39
CA PRO A 126 -5.95 -13.24 -11.28
C PRO A 126 -5.89 -13.99 -9.95
N ASP A 127 -4.68 -14.30 -9.47
CA ASP A 127 -4.47 -15.01 -8.21
C ASP A 127 -4.96 -14.20 -6.99
N GLU A 128 -4.78 -12.87 -7.00
CA GLU A 128 -5.28 -12.00 -5.93
C GLU A 128 -6.80 -11.95 -5.91
N ARG A 129 -7.45 -12.02 -7.07
CA ARG A 129 -8.92 -12.09 -7.14
C ARG A 129 -9.47 -13.40 -6.58
N LEU A 130 -8.73 -14.50 -6.71
CA LEU A 130 -9.10 -15.78 -6.11
C LEU A 130 -9.04 -15.76 -4.58
N ALA A 131 -8.31 -14.82 -3.99
CA ALA A 131 -8.25 -14.64 -2.54
C ALA A 131 -9.46 -13.89 -1.98
N LEU A 132 -10.29 -13.27 -2.83
CA LEU A 132 -11.52 -12.59 -2.41
C LEU A 132 -12.61 -13.62 -2.07
N PRO A 133 -13.46 -13.35 -1.06
CA PRO A 133 -14.66 -14.15 -0.83
C PRO A 133 -15.57 -14.07 -2.06
N GLY A 134 -16.15 -15.23 -2.42
CA GLY A 134 -17.09 -15.38 -3.55
C GLY A 134 -18.44 -14.72 -3.33
#